data_AF-A0A2N3IC20-F1
#
_entry.id   AF-A0A2N3IC20-F1
#
_cell.length_a   1.000
_cell.length_b   1.000
_cell.length_c   1.000
_cell.angle_alpha   90.00
_cell.angle_beta   90.00
_cell.angle_gamma   90.00
#
_symmetry.space_group_name_H-M   'P 1'
#
loop_
_entity.id
_entity.type
_entity.pdbx_description
1 polymer ?
#
loop_
_entity_poly.entity_id
_entity_poly.type
_entity_poly.pdbx_seq_one_letter_code
_entity_poly.pdbx_strand_id
1 'polypeptide(L)' 'METKVINKAVNLTQTTAIDFKEVEDMLKNGWQIKETHSNVELVADKHILYITFTFVKS' A
#
# COMPACT_ATOMS: atom_id res chain seq x y z
N MET A 1 -2.41 -18.04 12.11
CA MET A 1 -1.57 -17.15 11.28
C MET A 1 -2.22 -16.91 9.93
N GLU A 2 -3.01 -15.84 9.87
CA GLU A 2 -3.64 -15.34 8.65
C GLU A 2 -2.72 -14.33 7.93
N THR A 3 -2.92 -14.14 6.63
CA THR A 3 -2.17 -13.16 5.83
C THR A 3 -3.13 -12.37 4.93
N LYS A 4 -2.90 -11.06 4.82
CA LYS A 4 -3.64 -10.16 3.93
C LYS A 4 -2.69 -9.22 3.22
N VAL A 5 -3.04 -8.83 1.99
CA VAL A 5 -2.24 -7.93 1.17
C VAL A 5 -3.09 -6.73 0.77
N ILE A 6 -2.56 -5.52 0.96
CA ILE A 6 -3.16 -4.27 0.48
C ILE A 6 -2.23 -3.66 -0.56
N ASN A 7 -2.76 -3.39 -1.75
CA ASN A 7 -2.06 -2.72 -2.83
C ASN A 7 -2.61 -1.30 -2.99
N LYS A 8 -1.71 -0.32 -3.09
CA LYS A 8 -2.02 1.07 -3.43
C LYS A 8 -1.26 1.44 -4.69
N ALA A 9 -1.92 2.12 -5.61
CA ALA A 9 -1.33 2.68 -6.82
C ALA A 9 -1.74 4.15 -6.91
N VAL A 10 -0.76 5.04 -7.06
CA VAL A 10 -0.99 6.49 -7.10
C VAL A 10 -0.22 7.11 -8.24
N ASN A 11 -0.90 7.95 -9.01
CA ASN A 11 -0.26 8.76 -10.03
C ASN A 11 0.41 9.99 -9.38
N LEU A 12 1.73 9.97 -9.30
CA LEU A 12 2.53 11.04 -8.69
C LEU A 12 2.47 12.37 -9.46
N THR A 13 2.04 12.35 -10.73
CA THR A 13 1.90 13.58 -11.54
C THR A 13 0.61 14.35 -11.24
N GLN A 14 -0.35 13.72 -10.56
CA GLN A 14 -1.69 14.28 -10.33
C GLN A 14 -2.08 14.32 -8.85
N THR A 15 -1.30 13.70 -7.98
CA THR A 15 -1.68 13.49 -6.58
C THR A 15 -0.48 13.70 -5.67
N THR A 16 -0.66 14.53 -4.64
CA THR A 16 0.37 14.85 -3.64
C THR A 16 0.16 14.12 -2.31
N ALA A 17 -0.97 13.40 -2.14
CA ALA A 17 -1.31 12.68 -0.93
C ALA A 17 -1.83 11.27 -1.22
N ILE A 18 -1.44 10.30 -0.41
CA ILE A 18 -1.86 8.89 -0.54
C ILE A 18 -2.78 8.57 0.63
N ASP A 19 -3.95 8.00 0.35
CA ASP A 19 -4.86 7.53 1.38
C ASP A 19 -4.46 6.13 1.89
N PHE A 20 -4.13 6.06 3.18
CA PHE A 20 -3.76 4.83 3.88
C PHE A 20 -4.84 4.33 4.85
N LYS A 21 -6.08 4.83 4.78
CA LYS A 21 -7.15 4.45 5.71
C LYS A 21 -7.32 2.93 5.88
N GLU A 22 -7.27 2.17 4.80
CA GLU A 22 -7.38 0.71 4.85
C GLU A 22 -6.21 0.04 5.59
N VAL A 23 -4.99 0.58 5.45
CA VAL A 23 -3.80 0.14 6.18
C VAL A 23 -3.95 0.48 7.67
N GLU A 24 -4.42 1.68 8.00
CA GLU A 24 -4.70 2.07 9.38
C GLU A 24 -5.76 1.20 10.04
N ASP A 25 -6.84 0.89 9.34
CA ASP A 25 -7.93 0.05 9.84
C ASP A 25 -7.46 -1.39 10.09
N MET A 26 -6.58 -1.93 9.24
CA MET A 26 -5.92 -3.22 9.48
C MET A 26 -5.10 -3.20 10.78
N LEU A 27 -4.28 -2.18 10.99
CA LEU A 27 -3.47 -2.01 12.20
C LEU A 27 -4.36 -1.91 13.46
N LYS A 28 -5.44 -1.10 13.41
CA LYS A 28 -6.42 -0.98 14.50
C LYS A 28 -7.11 -2.30 14.82
N ASN A 29 -7.33 -3.15 13.83
CA ASN A 29 -7.91 -4.49 13.97
C ASN A 29 -6.91 -5.55 14.46
N GLY A 30 -5.71 -5.13 14.89
CA GLY A 30 -4.70 -6.02 15.47
C GLY A 30 -3.91 -6.81 14.44
N TRP A 31 -3.94 -6.42 13.17
CA TRP A 31 -3.00 -6.95 12.17
C TRP A 31 -1.64 -6.26 12.30
N GLN A 32 -0.58 -7.00 12.00
CA GLN A 32 0.79 -6.50 12.01
C GLN A 32 1.34 -6.46 10.59
N ILE A 33 2.05 -5.41 10.22
CA ILE A 33 2.78 -5.36 8.95
C ILE A 33 3.97 -6.31 9.05
N LYS A 34 3.99 -7.30 8.16
CA LYS A 34 5.12 -8.21 7.98
C LYS A 34 6.13 -7.65 6.98
N GLU A 35 5.63 -7.09 5.88
CA GLU A 35 6.47 -6.62 4.78
C GLU A 35 5.80 -5.44 4.06
N THR A 36 6.64 -4.55 3.51
CA THR A 36 6.18 -3.47 2.63
C THR A 36 7.12 -3.40 1.43
N HIS A 37 6.55 -3.36 0.24
CA HIS A 37 7.28 -3.19 -1.01
C HIS A 37 6.77 -1.95 -1.74
N SER A 38 7.67 -1.16 -2.32
CA SER A 38 7.30 -0.02 -3.14
C SER A 38 8.13 0.03 -4.42
N ASN A 39 7.47 0.42 -5.51
CA ASN A 39 8.09 0.62 -6.82
C ASN A 39 7.47 1.83 -7.52
N VAL A 40 8.24 2.49 -8.37
CA VAL A 40 7.73 3.56 -9.25
C VAL A 40 7.97 3.14 -10.70
N GLU A 41 6.91 3.22 -11.51
CA GLU A 41 6.99 2.89 -12.94
C GLU A 41 6.50 4.06 -13.78
N LEU A 42 7.11 4.22 -14.95
CA LEU A 42 6.63 5.15 -15.97
C LEU A 42 5.65 4.40 -16.89
N VAL A 43 4.37 4.74 -16.81
CA VAL A 43 3.31 4.12 -17.61
C VAL A 43 2.53 5.21 -18.33
N ALA A 44 2.56 5.23 -19.67
CA ALA A 44 1.88 6.22 -20.50
C ALA A 44 2.11 7.67 -20.01
N ASP A 45 3.39 8.05 -19.89
CA ASP A 45 3.87 9.36 -19.42
C ASP A 45 3.49 9.75 -17.97
N LYS A 46 2.99 8.80 -17.18
CA LYS A 46 2.67 8.99 -15.76
C LYS A 46 3.65 8.21 -14.90
N HIS A 47 4.17 8.86 -13.87
CA HIS A 47 4.92 8.18 -12.81
C HIS A 47 3.92 7.59 -11.82
N ILE A 48 3.75 6.27 -11.84
CA ILE A 48 2.85 5.55 -10.94
C ILE A 48 3.67 4.95 -9.80
N LEU A 49 3.35 5.33 -8.57
CA LEU A 49 3.87 4.70 -7.36
C LEU A 49 2.96 3.55 -6.97
N TYR A 50 3.53 2.35 -6.91
CA TYR A 50 2.90 1.17 -6.34
C TYR A 50 3.45 0.92 -4.94
N ILE A 51 2.56 0.68 -3.97
CA ILE A 51 2.91 0.29 -2.60
C ILE A 51 2.10 -0.94 -2.23
N THR A 52 2.78 -1.99 -1.79
CA THR A 52 2.20 -3.24 -1.33
C THR A 52 2.49 -3.42 0.15
N PHE A 53 1.46 -3.67 0.96
CA PHE A 53 1.58 -4.00 2.37
C PHE A 53 1.13 -5.43 2.60
N THR A 54 1.99 -6.25 3.17
CA THR A 54 1.66 -7.60 3.61
C THR A 54 1.46 -7.60 5.12
N PHE A 55 0.27 -7.99 5.55
CA PHE A 55 -0.13 -8.07 6.96
C PHE A 55 -0.22 -9.53 7.42
N VAL A 56 0.05 -9.75 8.69
CA VAL A 56 -0.15 -11.01 9.39
C VAL A 56 -0.92 -10.82 10.68
N LYS A 57 -1.64 -11.86 11.09
CA LYS A 57 -2.32 -11.92 12.39
C LYS A 57 -2.24 -13.35 12.93
N SER A 58 -1.81 -13.48 14.18
CA SER A 58 -1.57 -14.78 14.82
C SER A 58 -2.84 -15.57 15.02
#